data_AF-A0A503ECT3-F1
#
_entry.id   AF-A0A503ECT3-F1
#
_cell.length_a   1.000
_cell.length_b   1.000
_cell.length_c   1.000
_cell.angle_alpha   90.00
_cell.angle_beta   90.00
_cell.angle_gamma   90.00
#
_symmetry.space_group_name_H-M   'P 1'
#
loop_
_entity.id
_entity.type
_entity.pdbx_description
1 polymer ?
#
loop_
_entity_poly.entity_id
_entity_poly.type
_entity_poly.pdbx_seq_one_letter_code
_entity_poly.pdbx_strand_id
1 'polypeptide(L)'
;MTALTITAANVLAGSNSSRDNGRAGVAVTAGQVVYKATDGTYKLADTNDASAIVRVPKGIALHAAAANQPLAVHLKGPITIGATVVPGVAYYLGGTAGTIVPIADLTTGDHPALLGMATSATDIDIEIQAPDAVL
;
A
#
# COMPACT_ATOMS: atom_id res chain seq x y z
N MET A 1 9.18 -2.74 -14.13
CA MET A 1 8.17 -2.64 -13.07
C MET A 1 7.57 -4.01 -12.80
N THR A 2 8.06 -4.69 -11.78
CA THR A 2 7.52 -5.98 -11.33
C THR A 2 6.86 -5.79 -9.97
N ALA A 3 5.52 -5.82 -9.96
CA ALA A 3 4.78 -5.76 -8.71
C ALA A 3 5.01 -7.01 -7.87
N LEU A 4 5.02 -6.84 -6.55
CA LEU A 4 5.04 -7.96 -5.61
C LEU A 4 3.81 -8.84 -5.82
N THR A 5 4.04 -10.15 -5.93
CA THR A 5 2.93 -11.13 -5.95
C THR A 5 2.52 -11.43 -4.51
N ILE A 6 1.46 -10.77 -4.07
CA ILE A 6 0.96 -10.85 -2.69
C ILE A 6 0.00 -12.04 -2.55
N THR A 7 0.29 -12.93 -1.60
CA THR A 7 -0.63 -13.97 -1.16
C THR A 7 -1.53 -13.40 -0.07
N ALA A 8 -2.79 -13.11 -0.41
CA ALA A 8 -3.74 -12.43 0.48
C ALA A 8 -3.91 -13.12 1.85
N ALA A 9 -3.83 -14.45 1.92
CA ALA A 9 -3.94 -15.21 3.16
C ALA A 9 -2.79 -14.98 4.15
N ASN A 10 -1.65 -14.47 3.67
CA ASN A 10 -0.43 -14.27 4.46
C ASN A 10 -0.24 -12.80 4.85
N VAL A 11 -1.22 -11.94 4.59
CA VAL A 11 -1.17 -10.53 4.98
C VAL A 11 -1.58 -10.43 6.44
N LEU A 12 -0.64 -10.01 7.30
CA LEU A 12 -0.88 -9.92 8.74
C LEU A 12 -0.18 -8.70 9.33
N ALA A 13 -0.94 -7.86 10.03
CA ALA A 13 -0.37 -6.72 10.75
C ALA A 13 0.24 -7.17 12.10
N GLY A 14 1.46 -6.71 12.38
CA GLY A 14 2.19 -7.02 13.60
C GLY A 14 1.63 -6.33 14.85
N SER A 15 2.15 -6.70 16.03
CA SER A 15 1.62 -6.27 17.34
C SER A 15 1.71 -4.77 17.61
N ASN A 16 2.63 -4.05 16.96
CA ASN A 16 2.80 -2.59 17.09
C ASN A 16 2.24 -1.82 15.87
N SER A 17 1.32 -2.44 15.13
CA SER A 17 0.66 -1.82 13.99
C SER A 17 -0.40 -0.80 14.41
N SER A 18 -0.52 0.30 13.66
CA SER A 18 -1.69 1.17 13.74
C SER A 18 -2.65 0.85 12.61
N ARG A 19 -3.93 0.74 12.93
CA ARG A 19 -4.98 0.37 11.97
C ARG A 19 -6.08 1.43 11.99
N ASP A 20 -6.69 1.67 10.84
CA ASP A 20 -7.94 2.41 10.72
C ASP A 20 -9.05 1.47 10.22
N ASN A 21 -10.27 1.71 10.67
CA ASN A 21 -11.45 1.01 10.19
C ASN A 21 -12.29 1.99 9.37
N GLY A 22 -12.51 1.67 8.11
CA GLY A 22 -13.38 2.45 7.23
C GLY A 22 -14.25 1.55 6.37
N ARG A 23 -14.62 2.06 5.21
CA ARG A 23 -15.44 1.37 4.22
C ARG A 23 -14.69 1.33 2.90
N ALA A 24 -14.69 0.17 2.24
CA ALA A 24 -14.13 0.06 0.90
C ALA A 24 -15.05 0.77 -0.11
N GLY A 25 -14.50 1.67 -0.92
CA GLY A 25 -15.21 2.36 -2.01
C GLY A 25 -15.27 1.53 -3.29
N VAL A 26 -14.35 0.57 -3.41
CA VAL A 26 -14.27 -0.43 -4.50
C VAL A 26 -13.98 -1.80 -3.91
N ALA A 27 -14.08 -2.86 -4.71
CA ALA A 27 -13.58 -4.16 -4.26
C ALA A 27 -12.06 -4.09 -4.07
N VAL A 28 -11.58 -4.56 -2.92
CA VAL A 28 -10.16 -4.60 -2.57
C VAL A 28 -9.79 -5.97 -2.05
N THR A 29 -8.52 -6.35 -2.22
CA THR A 29 -7.92 -7.57 -1.70
C THR A 29 -6.88 -7.25 -0.63
N ALA A 30 -6.57 -8.22 0.24
CA ALA A 30 -5.54 -8.04 1.25
C ALA A 30 -4.18 -7.73 0.60
N GLY A 31 -3.43 -6.81 1.22
CA GLY A 31 -2.11 -6.35 0.77
C GLY A 31 -2.14 -5.30 -0.34
N GLN A 32 -3.33 -4.92 -0.84
CA GLN A 32 -3.43 -3.80 -1.76
C GLN A 32 -3.28 -2.45 -1.05
N VAL A 33 -2.58 -1.52 -1.69
CA VAL A 33 -2.40 -0.16 -1.19
C VAL A 33 -3.66 0.66 -1.46
N VAL A 34 -4.11 1.37 -0.43
CA VAL A 34 -5.34 2.18 -0.49
C VAL A 34 -5.06 3.63 -0.11
N TYR A 35 -5.78 4.55 -0.76
CA TYR A 35 -5.90 5.94 -0.36
C TYR A 35 -7.29 6.19 0.24
N LYS A 36 -7.42 7.29 0.99
CA LYS A 36 -8.71 7.73 1.54
C LYS A 36 -9.30 8.79 0.63
N ALA A 37 -10.42 8.46 -0.02
CA ALA A 37 -11.13 9.37 -0.90
C ALA A 37 -11.88 10.46 -0.09
N THR A 38 -12.30 11.53 -0.79
CA THR A 38 -13.03 12.66 -0.20
C THR A 38 -14.40 12.26 0.37
N ASP A 39 -14.99 11.19 -0.15
CA ASP A 39 -16.22 10.57 0.36
C ASP A 39 -16.01 9.75 1.64
N GLY A 40 -14.77 9.70 2.16
CA GLY A 40 -14.38 8.96 3.36
C GLY A 40 -14.18 7.45 3.15
N THR A 41 -14.35 6.96 1.92
CA THR A 41 -14.12 5.55 1.57
C THR A 41 -12.67 5.27 1.16
N TYR A 42 -12.25 4.02 1.31
CA TYR A 42 -10.94 3.54 0.90
C TYR A 42 -10.99 3.00 -0.53
N LYS A 43 -10.16 3.55 -1.41
CA LYS A 43 -10.03 3.13 -2.81
C LYS A 43 -8.57 2.82 -3.12
N LEU A 44 -8.31 2.14 -4.24
CA LEU A 44 -6.95 1.72 -4.60
C LEU A 44 -6.08 2.92 -4.98
N ALA A 45 -4.90 3.02 -4.37
CA ALA A 45 -3.93 4.07 -4.69
C ALA A 45 -3.18 3.72 -5.98
N ASP A 46 -2.78 4.73 -6.75
CA ASP A 46 -2.05 4.55 -8.00
C ASP A 46 -1.13 5.76 -8.22
N THR A 47 0.16 5.51 -8.40
CA THR A 47 1.18 6.55 -8.63
C THR A 47 1.03 7.25 -9.98
N ASN A 48 0.40 6.61 -10.97
CA ASN A 48 0.24 7.15 -12.33
C ASN A 48 -1.09 7.87 -12.55
N ASP A 49 -1.97 7.90 -11.54
CA ASP A 49 -3.25 8.58 -11.66
C ASP A 49 -3.06 10.11 -11.78
N ALA A 50 -3.91 10.75 -12.58
CA ALA A 50 -3.87 12.20 -12.78
C ALA A 50 -4.18 12.97 -11.48
N SER A 51 -4.89 12.35 -10.53
CA SER A 51 -5.32 12.96 -9.28
C SER A 51 -4.28 12.80 -8.16
N ALA A 52 -3.85 13.93 -7.59
CA ALA A 52 -2.89 13.95 -6.47
C ALA A 52 -3.34 13.12 -5.26
N ILE A 53 -4.65 13.07 -4.97
CA ILE A 53 -5.15 12.31 -3.82
C ILE A 53 -4.96 10.79 -3.99
N VAL A 54 -4.94 10.29 -5.24
CA VAL A 54 -4.78 8.87 -5.57
C VAL A 54 -3.31 8.46 -5.47
N ARG A 55 -2.39 9.41 -5.70
CA ARG A 55 -0.94 9.25 -5.54
C ARG A 55 -0.45 9.34 -4.09
N VAL A 56 -1.33 9.72 -3.16
CA VAL A 56 -1.03 9.80 -1.72
C VAL A 56 -1.67 8.59 -1.01
N PRO A 57 -0.99 7.44 -0.93
CA PRO A 57 -1.50 6.28 -0.23
C PRO A 57 -1.68 6.60 1.26
N LYS A 58 -2.68 5.96 1.87
CA LYS A 58 -2.99 6.11 3.29
C LYS A 58 -2.68 4.86 4.10
N GLY A 59 -2.65 3.70 3.47
CA GLY A 59 -2.39 2.43 4.13
C GLY A 59 -2.48 1.23 3.21
N ILE A 60 -2.41 0.04 3.82
CA ILE A 60 -2.51 -1.26 3.13
C ILE A 60 -3.74 -2.01 3.67
N ALA A 61 -4.57 -2.57 2.79
CA ALA A 61 -5.74 -3.35 3.18
C ALA A 61 -5.34 -4.66 3.89
N LEU A 62 -5.96 -4.97 5.04
CA LEU A 62 -5.63 -6.17 5.83
C LEU A 62 -6.42 -7.44 5.44
N HIS A 63 -7.46 -7.28 4.65
CA HIS A 63 -8.36 -8.35 4.22
C HIS A 63 -9.11 -7.90 2.95
N ALA A 64 -9.79 -8.82 2.28
CA ALA A 64 -10.65 -8.47 1.17
C ALA A 64 -11.97 -7.84 1.65
N ALA A 65 -12.47 -6.86 0.89
CA ALA A 65 -13.78 -6.26 1.11
C ALA A 65 -14.40 -5.89 -0.23
N ALA A 66 -15.69 -6.14 -0.42
CA ALA A 66 -16.41 -5.63 -1.57
C ALA A 66 -16.71 -4.13 -1.40
N ALA A 67 -17.12 -3.48 -2.49
CA ALA A 67 -17.59 -2.11 -2.43
C ALA A 67 -18.68 -1.96 -1.37
N ASN A 68 -18.55 -0.91 -0.56
CA ASN A 68 -19.42 -0.55 0.54
C ASN A 68 -19.40 -1.46 1.77
N GLN A 69 -18.43 -2.37 1.86
CA GLN A 69 -18.23 -3.21 3.05
C GLN A 69 -17.17 -2.61 3.99
N PRO A 70 -17.20 -2.96 5.30
CA PRO A 70 -16.18 -2.56 6.25
C PRO A 70 -14.78 -3.02 5.83
N LEU A 71 -13.79 -2.16 6.06
CA LEU A 71 -12.39 -2.42 5.75
C LEU A 71 -11.45 -1.92 6.86
N ALA A 72 -10.73 -2.83 7.51
CA ALA A 72 -9.50 -2.55 8.25
C ALA A 72 -8.31 -2.28 7.30
N VAL A 73 -7.62 -1.17 7.55
CA VAL A 73 -6.46 -0.68 6.82
C VAL A 73 -5.30 -0.49 7.77
N HIS A 74 -4.13 -1.01 7.42
CA HIS A 74 -2.87 -0.81 8.12
C HIS A 74 -2.26 0.54 7.75
N LEU A 75 -2.04 1.41 8.74
CA LEU A 75 -1.53 2.77 8.53
C LEU A 75 -0.01 2.88 8.74
N LYS A 76 0.52 2.21 9.77
CA LYS A 76 1.94 2.29 10.13
C LYS A 76 2.39 1.10 10.97
N GLY A 77 3.69 0.89 11.06
CA GLY A 77 4.31 -0.19 11.83
C GLY A 77 4.48 -1.47 11.02
N PRO A 78 4.88 -2.57 11.67
CA PRO A 78 5.24 -3.80 10.98
C PRO A 78 4.02 -4.51 10.38
N ILE A 79 4.18 -4.98 9.15
CA ILE A 79 3.23 -5.84 8.44
C ILE A 79 3.96 -6.99 7.75
N THR A 80 3.47 -8.20 7.91
CA THR A 80 3.81 -9.34 7.05
C THR A 80 2.98 -9.18 5.77
N ILE A 81 3.62 -8.91 4.64
CA ILE A 81 2.93 -8.54 3.39
C ILE A 81 2.47 -9.76 2.57
N GLY A 82 2.91 -10.97 2.92
CA GLY A 82 2.55 -12.18 2.18
C GLY A 82 3.21 -12.31 0.80
N ALA A 83 4.31 -11.60 0.57
CA ALA A 83 5.19 -11.71 -0.59
C ALA A 83 6.65 -11.82 -0.12
N THR A 84 7.54 -12.28 -1.01
CA THR A 84 8.97 -12.26 -0.73
C THR A 84 9.51 -10.85 -0.88
N VAL A 85 10.06 -10.33 0.20
CA VAL A 85 10.73 -9.02 0.23
C VAL A 85 12.19 -9.17 0.62
N VAL A 86 13.00 -8.16 0.35
CA VAL A 86 14.43 -8.18 0.64
C VAL A 86 14.71 -7.24 1.81
N PRO A 87 15.27 -7.72 2.93
CA PRO A 87 15.61 -6.86 4.06
C PRO A 87 16.46 -5.66 3.64
N GLY A 88 16.13 -4.47 4.16
CA GLY A 88 16.81 -3.22 3.85
C GLY A 88 16.38 -2.57 2.52
N VAL A 89 15.47 -3.18 1.76
CA VAL A 89 14.91 -2.58 0.55
C VAL A 89 13.66 -1.78 0.87
N ALA A 90 13.58 -0.57 0.32
CA ALA A 90 12.41 0.30 0.39
C ALA A 90 11.37 -0.09 -0.68
N TYR A 91 10.11 -0.06 -0.28
CA TYR A 91 8.96 -0.41 -1.12
C TYR A 91 8.05 0.80 -1.33
N TYR A 92 7.54 0.91 -2.54
CA TYR A 92 6.84 2.08 -3.05
C TYR A 92 5.50 1.67 -3.66
N LEU A 93 4.61 2.64 -3.82
CA LEU A 93 3.39 2.50 -4.62
C LEU A 93 3.74 2.26 -6.10
N GLY A 94 3.10 1.27 -6.71
CA GLY A 94 3.24 1.00 -8.14
C GLY A 94 2.32 1.86 -9.00
N GLY A 95 2.65 1.95 -10.29
CA GLY A 95 1.82 2.61 -11.32
C GLY A 95 0.62 1.79 -11.80
N THR A 96 0.24 0.76 -11.04
CA THR A 96 -1.00 0.01 -11.21
C THR A 96 -1.73 0.03 -9.89
N ALA A 97 -3.01 0.38 -9.92
CA ALA A 97 -3.86 0.51 -8.74
C ALA A 97 -3.67 -0.61 -7.69
N GLY A 98 -3.23 -0.21 -6.50
CA GLY A 98 -3.06 -1.05 -5.32
C GLY A 98 -1.80 -1.91 -5.30
N THR A 99 -0.91 -1.79 -6.28
CA THR A 99 0.33 -2.60 -6.34
C THR A 99 1.48 -1.99 -5.53
N ILE A 100 2.40 -2.86 -5.11
CA ILE A 100 3.62 -2.51 -4.39
C ILE A 100 4.82 -2.91 -5.26
N VAL A 101 5.77 -2.00 -5.42
CA VAL A 101 6.99 -2.20 -6.21
C VAL A 101 8.24 -1.88 -5.36
N PRO A 102 9.38 -2.56 -5.58
CA PRO A 102 10.64 -2.18 -4.96
C PRO A 102 11.19 -0.87 -5.54
N ILE A 103 12.07 -0.19 -4.80
CA ILE A 103 12.71 1.07 -5.26
C ILE A 103 13.37 0.98 -6.64
N ALA A 104 13.93 -0.18 -7.00
CA ALA A 104 14.61 -0.39 -8.27
C ALA A 104 13.67 -0.36 -9.48
N ASP A 105 12.36 -0.46 -9.24
CA ASP A 105 11.34 -0.41 -10.29
C ASP A 105 10.81 1.01 -10.53
N LEU A 106 11.23 2.02 -9.76
CA LEU A 106 10.83 3.42 -10.00
C LEU A 106 11.62 4.03 -11.17
N THR A 107 10.92 4.78 -12.01
CA THR A 107 11.45 5.40 -13.23
C THR A 107 11.17 6.90 -13.26
N THR A 108 11.92 7.65 -14.08
CA THR A 108 11.72 9.10 -14.25
C THR A 108 10.29 9.39 -14.74
N GLY A 109 9.65 10.39 -14.14
CA GLY A 109 8.23 10.72 -14.37
C GLY A 109 7.26 10.08 -13.36
N ASP A 110 7.71 9.12 -12.55
CA ASP A 110 6.89 8.56 -11.46
C ASP A 110 6.83 9.52 -10.28
N HIS A 111 5.72 9.45 -9.52
CA HIS A 111 5.57 10.15 -8.25
C HIS A 111 5.87 9.15 -7.11
N PRO A 112 7.12 9.12 -6.57
CA PRO A 112 7.50 8.20 -5.51
C PRO A 112 6.64 8.41 -4.27
N ALA A 113 5.80 7.41 -3.97
CA ALA A 113 5.14 7.28 -2.67
C ALA A 113 5.77 6.10 -1.93
N LEU A 114 6.67 6.40 -0.99
CA LEU A 114 7.31 5.42 -0.13
C LEU A 114 6.25 4.86 0.82
N LEU A 115 6.17 3.53 0.89
CA LEU A 115 5.27 2.83 1.81
C LEU A 115 6.00 2.41 3.09
N GLY A 116 7.26 2.00 2.96
CA GLY A 116 8.06 1.52 4.08
C GLY A 116 9.30 0.76 3.64
N MET A 117 9.99 0.17 4.60
CA MET A 117 11.22 -0.60 4.39
C MET A 117 11.08 -2.02 4.94
N ALA A 118 11.58 -3.00 4.20
CA ALA A 118 11.60 -4.39 4.66
C ALA A 118 12.56 -4.58 5.84
N THR A 119 12.04 -5.09 6.95
CA THR A 119 12.84 -5.44 8.14
C THR A 119 13.26 -6.91 8.12
N SER A 120 12.52 -7.75 7.40
CA SER A 120 12.81 -9.17 7.21
C SER A 120 12.53 -9.60 5.75
N ALA A 121 12.64 -10.89 5.44
CA ALA A 121 12.31 -11.41 4.12
C ALA A 121 10.79 -11.48 3.83
N THR A 122 9.96 -11.19 4.83
CA THR A 122 8.50 -11.26 4.76
C THR A 122 7.81 -10.01 5.32
N ASP A 123 8.51 -9.25 6.17
CA ASP A 123 7.95 -8.13 6.91
C ASP A 123 8.48 -6.79 6.42
N ILE A 124 7.58 -5.82 6.38
CA ILE A 124 7.85 -4.42 6.06
C ILE A 124 7.42 -3.57 7.24
N ASP A 125 8.27 -2.65 7.67
CA ASP A 125 7.86 -1.59 8.58
C ASP A 125 7.30 -0.42 7.76
N ILE A 126 6.00 -0.18 7.92
CA ILE A 126 5.25 0.78 7.13
C ILE A 126 5.32 2.15 7.78
N GLU A 127 5.83 3.10 7.02
CA GLU A 127 5.80 4.53 7.33
C GLU A 127 5.65 5.28 6.01
N ILE A 128 4.41 5.66 5.71
CA ILE A 128 4.07 6.19 4.41
C ILE A 128 4.56 7.64 4.27
N GLN A 129 5.38 7.89 3.25
CA GLN A 129 5.88 9.19 2.87
C GLN A 129 5.59 9.43 1.39
N ALA A 130 4.63 10.31 1.10
CA ALA A 130 4.20 10.62 -0.26
C ALA A 130 4.24 12.16 -0.46
N PRO A 131 5.37 12.71 -0.93
CA PRO A 131 5.54 14.15 -1.12
C PRO A 131 4.80 14.68 -2.36
N ASP A 132 4.24 13.81 -3.21
CA ASP A 132 3.64 14.16 -4.52
C ASP A 132 4.60 14.95 -5.43
N ALA A 133 5.91 14.71 -5.27
CA ALA A 133 6.95 15.28 -6.12
C ALA A 133 7.24 14.33 -7.30
N VAL A 134 7.44 14.88 -8.49
CA VAL A 134 7.87 14.14 -9.69
C VAL A 134 9.35 13.79 -9.59
N LEU A 135 9.73 12.57 -9.96
CA LEU A 135 11.11 12.13 -10.15
C LEU A 135 11.66 12.53 -11.52
#